data_AF-T0YYQ4-F1
#
_entry.id   AF-T0YYQ4-F1
#
_cell.length_a   1.000
_cell.length_b   1.000
_cell.length_c   1.000
_cell.angle_alpha   90.00
_cell.angle_beta   90.00
_cell.angle_gamma   90.00
#
_symmetry.space_group_name_H-M   'P 1'
#
loop_
_entity.id
_entity.type
_entity.pdbx_description
1 polymer ?
#
loop_
_entity_poly.entity_id
_entity_poly.type
_entity_poly.pdbx_seq_one_letter_code
_entity_poly.pdbx_strand_id
1 'polypeptide(L)' 'MFRALIGDLFESQAQTLMNTVNCVGVMGKGVAAAFKQRFPAMFEDYECRCERHAVRLSEPYLYRDA' A
#
# COMPACT_ATOMS: atom_id res chain seq x y z
N MET A 1 -8.12 20.37 -5.14
CA MET A 1 -6.91 21.16 -5.45
C MET A 1 -5.73 20.20 -5.48
N PHE A 2 -4.92 20.21 -6.54
CA PHE A 2 -3.72 19.38 -6.66
C PHE A 2 -2.49 20.15 -6.17
N ARG A 3 -1.54 19.45 -5.53
CA ARG A 3 -0.24 20.00 -5.09
C ARG A 3 0.84 18.95 -5.32
N ALA A 4 1.96 19.35 -5.91
CA ALA A 4 3.18 18.54 -5.97
C ALA A 4 4.10 18.96 -4.82
N LEU A 5 4.56 17.99 -4.02
CA LEU A 5 5.39 18.22 -2.83
C LEU A 5 6.63 17.32 -2.90
N ILE A 6 7.71 17.74 -2.25
CA ILE A 6 8.92 16.94 -2.06
C ILE A 6 9.06 16.69 -0.56
N GLY A 7 9.19 15.42 -0.16
CA GLY A 7 9.25 14.99 1.24
C GLY A 7 9.03 13.49 1.42
N ASP A 8 8.79 13.06 2.66
CA ASP A 8 8.39 11.68 2.96
C ASP A 8 6.85 11.52 2.82
N LEU A 9 6.42 10.52 2.05
CA LEU A 9 5.01 10.17 1.90
C LEU A 9 4.34 9.86 3.25
N PHE A 10 5.07 9.25 4.19
CA PHE A 10 4.53 8.83 5.49
C PHE A 10 4.33 9.98 6.49
N GLU A 11 4.86 11.18 6.20
CA GLU A 11 4.62 12.38 7.01
C GLU A 11 3.35 13.15 6.54
N SER A 12 2.74 12.71 5.44
CA SER A 12 1.54 13.32 4.89
C SER A 12 0.37 13.27 5.86
N GLN A 13 -0.31 14.40 6.03
CA GLN A 13 -1.55 14.53 6.81
C GLN A 13 -2.80 14.14 6.00
N ALA A 14 -2.63 13.50 4.84
CA ALA A 14 -3.74 13.03 4.03
C ALA A 14 -4.49 11.90 4.76
N GLN A 15 -5.81 11.85 4.58
CA GLN A 15 -6.64 10.79 5.17
C GLN A 15 -6.24 9.38 4.72
N THR A 16 -5.76 9.24 3.49
CA THR A 16 -5.38 7.96 2.89
C THR A 16 -4.04 8.11 2.19
N LEU A 17 -3.13 7.18 2.48
CA LEU A 17 -1.87 7.03 1.76
C LEU A 17 -2.04 5.97 0.67
N MET A 18 -1.44 6.21 -0.50
CA MET A 18 -1.50 5.28 -1.64
C MET A 18 -0.20 4.49 -1.72
N ASN A 19 -0.30 3.16 -1.66
CA ASN A 19 0.83 2.25 -1.83
C ASN A 19 0.83 1.70 -3.26
N THR A 20 1.99 1.71 -3.93
CA THR A 20 2.15 1.07 -5.23
C THR A 20 2.60 -0.37 -5.03
N VAL A 21 1.83 -1.30 -5.59
CA VAL A 21 2.01 -2.75 -5.36
C VAL A 21 2.02 -3.52 -6.67
N ASN A 22 2.42 -4.78 -6.61
CA ASN A 22 2.15 -5.76 -7.67
C ASN A 22 0.89 -6.57 -7.31
N CYS A 23 0.61 -7.62 -8.06
CA CYS A 23 -0.52 -8.52 -7.81
C CYS A 23 -0.06 -9.92 -7.36
N VAL A 24 1.22 -10.08 -6.99
CA VAL A 24 1.83 -11.38 -6.65
C VAL A 24 2.30 -11.45 -5.19
N GLY A 25 1.85 -10.54 -4.32
CA GLY A 25 2.07 -10.63 -2.87
C GLY A 25 3.44 -10.15 -2.38
N VAL A 26 4.30 -9.57 -3.23
CA VAL A 26 5.67 -9.20 -2.82
C VAL A 26 5.82 -7.69 -2.60
N MET A 27 6.28 -7.27 -1.42
CA MET A 27 6.67 -5.87 -1.13
C MET A 27 8.16 -5.79 -0.76
N GLY A 28 9.04 -6.01 -1.75
CA GLY A 28 10.48 -6.22 -1.51
C GLY A 28 11.39 -5.00 -1.63
N LYS A 29 10.93 -3.87 -2.19
CA LYS A 29 11.75 -2.66 -2.35
C LYS A 29 10.92 -1.38 -2.46
N GLY A 30 11.60 -0.24 -2.42
CA GLY A 30 11.00 1.08 -2.63
C GLY A 30 9.91 1.40 -1.60
N VAL A 31 8.90 2.15 -2.03
CA VAL A 31 7.80 2.58 -1.16
C VAL A 31 7.03 1.39 -0.57
N ALA A 32 6.81 0.32 -1.34
CA ALA A 32 6.12 -0.88 -0.88
C ALA A 32 6.84 -1.56 0.29
N ALA A 33 8.17 -1.65 0.26
CA ALA A 33 8.94 -2.19 1.37
C ALA A 33 8.79 -1.33 2.64
N ALA A 34 8.77 -0.01 2.50
CA ALA A 34 8.53 0.89 3.63
C ALA A 34 7.12 0.73 4.20
N PHE A 35 6.10 0.54 3.36
CA PHE A 35 4.75 0.18 3.80
C PHE A 35 4.72 -1.15 4.55
N LYS A 36 5.39 -2.20 4.05
CA LYS A 36 5.48 -3.50 4.73
C LYS A 36 6.12 -3.39 6.12
N GLN A 37 7.16 -2.58 6.27
CA GLN A 37 7.83 -2.37 7.56
C GLN A 37 6.97 -1.57 8.56
N ARG A 38 6.26 -0.54 8.09
CA ARG A 38 5.47 0.35 8.95
C ARG A 38 4.06 -0.17 9.25
N PHE A 39 3.46 -0.92 8.34
CA PHE A 39 2.09 -1.46 8.42
C PHE A 39 2.08 -2.98 8.17
N PRO A 40 2.64 -3.79 9.08
CA PRO A 40 2.76 -5.24 8.87
C PRO A 40 1.39 -5.95 8.72
N ALA A 41 0.38 -5.55 9.48
CA ALA A 41 -0.97 -6.12 9.37
C ALA A 41 -1.64 -5.84 8.00
N MET A 42 -1.37 -4.66 7.41
CA MET A 42 -1.80 -4.34 6.05
C MET A 42 -1.10 -5.25 5.03
N PHE A 43 0.19 -5.51 5.22
CA PHE A 43 0.94 -6.41 4.34
C PHE A 43 0.39 -7.85 4.41
N GLU A 44 0.03 -8.34 5.59
CA GLU A 44 -0.59 -9.67 5.75
C GLU A 44 -1.95 -9.76 5.03
N ASP A 45 -2.81 -8.75 5.16
CA ASP A 45 -4.08 -8.66 4.39
C ASP A 45 -3.81 -8.65 2.88
N TYR A 46 -2.84 -7.84 2.43
CA TYR A 46 -2.42 -7.77 1.04
C TYR A 46 -1.93 -9.12 0.50
N GLU A 47 -1.03 -9.79 1.22
CA GLU A 47 -0.46 -11.08 0.83
C GLU A 47 -1.57 -12.13 0.69
N CYS A 48 -2.48 -12.23 1.67
CA CYS A 48 -3.62 -13.14 1.63
C CYS A 48 -4.57 -12.85 0.45
N ARG A 49 -4.81 -11.57 0.12
CA ARG A 49 -5.61 -11.19 -1.05
C ARG A 49 -4.92 -11.56 -2.36
N CYS A 50 -3.60 -11.41 -2.45
CA CYS A 50 -2.83 -11.82 -3.62
C CYS A 50 -2.87 -13.34 -3.83
N GLU A 51 -2.74 -14.13 -2.76
CA GLU A 51 -2.88 -15.60 -2.81
C GLU A 51 -4.26 -16.03 -3.36
N ARG A 52 -5.30 -15.26 -3.06
CA ARG A 52 -6.68 -15.49 -3.53
C ARG A 52 -6.98 -14.84 -4.88
N HIS A 53 -5.98 -14.27 -5.57
CA HIS A 53 -6.14 -13.53 -6.82
C HIS A 53 -7.17 -12.38 -6.75
N ALA A 54 -7.34 -11.80 -5.56
CA ALA A 54 -8.31 -10.72 -5.32
C ALA A 54 -7.74 -9.32 -5.63
N VAL A 55 -6.41 -9.18 -5.69
CA VAL A 55 -5.75 -7.94 -6.14
C VAL A 55 -5.61 -7.96 -7.65
N ARG A 56 -6.21 -6.98 -8.34
CA ARG A 56 -6.23 -6.89 -9.81
C ARG A 56 -5.71 -5.55 -10.30
N LEU A 57 -5.23 -5.55 -11.55
CA LEU A 57 -4.81 -4.32 -12.22
C LEU A 57 -5.98 -3.33 -12.30
N SER A 58 -5.67 -2.05 -12.09
CA SER A 58 -6.63 -0.95 -12.12
C SER A 58 -7.77 -1.02 -11.08
N GLU A 59 -7.67 -1.94 -10.11
CA GLU A 59 -8.65 -2.11 -9.03
C GLU A 59 -7.99 -1.88 -7.66
N PRO A 60 -7.78 -0.62 -7.25
CA PRO A 60 -7.26 -0.35 -5.92
C PRO A 60 -8.28 -0.77 -4.86
N TYR A 61 -7.81 -1.31 -3.75
CA TYR A 61 -8.63 -1.59 -2.58
C TYR A 61 -8.14 -0.80 -1.38
N LEU A 62 -9.06 -0.56 -0.44
CA LEU A 62 -8.77 0.18 0.78
C LEU A 62 -8.56 -0.79 1.93
N TYR A 63 -7.43 -0.63 2.62
CA TYR A 63 -7.19 -1.23 3.92
C TYR A 63 -7.52 -0.21 5.02
N ARG A 64 -8.15 -0.67 6.09
CA ARG A 64 -8.35 0.08 7.33
C ARG A 64 -8.09 -0.87 8.49
N ASP A 65 -7.30 -0.42 9.46
CA ASP A 65 -7.23 -1.08 10.76
C ASP A 65 -8.63 -1.10 11.38
N ALA A 66 -8.93 -2.16 12.14
CA ALA A 66 -10.18 -2.29 12.87
C ALA A 66 -10.27 -1.31 14.04
#